data_AF-A0A5E4KBZ1-F1
#
_entry.id   AF-A0A5E4KBZ1-F1
#
_cell.length_a   1.000
_cell.length_b   1.000
_cell.length_c   1.000
_cell.angle_alpha   90.00
_cell.angle_beta   90.00
_cell.angle_gamma   90.00
#
_symmetry.space_group_name_H-M   'P 1'
#
loop_
_entity.id
_entity.type
_entity.pdbx_description
1 polymer ?
#
loop_
_entity_poly.entity_id
_entity_poly.type
_entity_poly.pdbx_seq_one_letter_code
_entity_poly.pdbx_strand_id
1 'polypeptide(L)' 'MKTVPTGIKGLEQVLNGGFNHPSTILVAGTAGAGKTTFAMQSLINASKEAEV' A
#
# COMPACT_ATOMS: atom_id res chain seq x y z
N MET A 1 -0.70 -9.57 -14.91
CA MET A 1 -1.33 -8.61 -13.96
C MET A 1 -0.27 -7.60 -13.59
N LYS A 2 -0.55 -6.29 -13.63
CA LYS A 2 0.44 -5.27 -13.26
C LYS A 2 0.38 -5.06 -11.74
N THR A 3 1.52 -5.02 -11.06
CA THR A 3 1.59 -4.64 -9.65
C THR A 3 1.93 -3.16 -9.51
N VAL A 4 1.45 -2.54 -8.44
CA VAL A 4 1.77 -1.17 -8.04
C VAL A 4 2.49 -1.25 -6.68
N PRO A 5 3.71 -0.68 -6.55
CA PRO A 5 4.43 -0.64 -5.28
C PRO A 5 3.58 0.00 -4.18
N THR A 6 3.77 -0.45 -2.94
CA THR A 6 3.07 0.16 -1.80
C THR A 6 3.95 1.22 -1.12
N GLY A 7 5.24 1.27 -1.48
CA GLY A 7 6.28 2.04 -0.81
C GLY A 7 6.58 1.57 0.62
N ILE A 8 6.10 0.38 1.00
CA ILE A 8 6.32 -0.24 2.30
C ILE A 8 7.07 -1.54 2.04
N LYS A 9 8.40 -1.48 2.14
CA LYS A 9 9.30 -2.57 1.73
C LYS A 9 8.91 -3.95 2.30
N GLY A 10 8.58 -4.00 3.60
CA GLY A 10 8.18 -5.26 4.23
C GLY A 10 6.87 -5.83 3.68
N LEU A 11 5.94 -4.96 3.26
CA LEU A 11 4.67 -5.39 2.67
C LEU A 11 4.85 -5.83 1.21
N GLU A 12 5.69 -5.16 0.44
CA GLU A 12 6.00 -5.57 -0.93
C GLU A 12 6.63 -6.96 -1.00
N GLN A 13 7.45 -7.31 0.00
CA GLN A 13 7.99 -8.67 0.14
C GLN A 13 6.88 -9.70 0.37
N VAL A 14 5.86 -9.36 1.18
CA VAL A 14 4.71 -10.24 1.45
C VAL A 14 3.78 -10.35 0.23
N LEU A 15 3.61 -9.25 -0.51
CA LEU A 15 2.73 -9.16 -1.68
C LEU A 15 3.41 -9.52 -3.00
N ASN A 16 4.69 -9.90 -3.00
CA ASN A 16 5.50 -10.17 -4.19
C ASN A 16 5.53 -9.01 -5.19
N GLY A 17 5.75 -7.79 -4.69
CA GLY A 17 5.96 -6.59 -5.51
C GLY A 17 4.88 -5.52 -5.40
N GLY A 18 3.76 -5.77 -4.69
CA GLY A 18 2.78 -4.75 -4.32
C GLY A 18 1.34 -5.11 -4.66
N PHE A 19 0.47 -4.10 -4.79
CA PHE A 19 -0.95 -4.31 -5.04
C PHE A 19 -1.21 -4.67 -6.52
N ASN A 20 -2.06 -5.66 -6.75
CA ASN A 20 -2.53 -5.98 -8.10
C ASN A 20 -3.36 -4.83 -8.68
N HIS A 21 -3.19 -4.48 -9.96
CA HIS A 21 -3.96 -3.43 -10.61
C HIS A 21 -4.74 -3.95 -11.82
N PRO A 22 -6.03 -3.58 -11.97
CA PRO A 22 -6.86 -2.85 -11.00
C PRO A 22 -7.32 -3.75 -9.83
N SER A 23 -7.43 -3.20 -8.62
CA SER A 23 -8.01 -3.92 -7.47
C SER A 23 -8.63 -2.95 -6.45
N THR A 24 -9.42 -3.52 -5.54
CA THR A 24 -9.89 -2.86 -4.31
C THR A 24 -9.30 -3.61 -3.12
N ILE A 25 -8.69 -2.87 -2.20
CA ILE A 25 -8.00 -3.42 -1.02
C ILE A 25 -8.81 -3.09 0.24
N LEU A 26 -9.14 -4.11 1.05
CA LEU A 26 -9.75 -3.94 2.37
C LEU A 26 -8.69 -4.02 3.46
N VAL A 27 -8.59 -2.97 4.28
CA VAL A 27 -7.71 -2.94 5.46
C VAL A 27 -8.56 -3.02 6.72
N ALA A 28 -8.49 -4.14 7.45
CA ALA A 28 -9.31 -4.43 8.62
C ALA A 28 -8.47 -4.71 9.87
N GLY A 29 -9.01 -4.38 11.05
CA GLY A 29 -8.34 -4.55 12.35
C GLY A 29 -9.01 -3.74 13.46
N THR A 30 -8.67 -4.04 14.71
CA THR A 30 -9.21 -3.37 15.92
C THR A 30 -8.86 -1.88 15.99
N ALA A 31 -9.48 -1.14 16.92
CA ALA A 31 -9.09 0.24 17.20
C ALA A 31 -7.61 0.30 17.60
N GLY A 32 -6.87 1.31 17.11
CA GLY A 32 -5.43 1.43 17.36
C GLY A 32 -4.52 0.55 16.51
N ALA A 33 -5.05 -0.35 15.66
CA ALA A 33 -4.23 -1.24 14.82
C ALA A 33 -3.46 -0.55 13.67
N GLY A 34 -3.46 0.79 13.58
CA GLY A 34 -2.68 1.53 12.59
C GLY A 34 -3.26 1.62 11.18
N LYS A 35 -4.54 1.27 10.96
CA LYS A 35 -5.18 1.30 9.62
C LYS A 35 -5.06 2.64 8.89
N THR A 36 -5.31 3.75 9.59
CA THR A 36 -5.19 5.10 9.02
C THR A 36 -3.75 5.42 8.66
N THR A 37 -2.80 5.09 9.54
CA THR A 37 -1.37 5.27 9.28
C THR A 37 -0.92 4.46 8.08
N PHE A 38 -1.36 3.20 7.96
CA PHE A 38 -1.09 2.33 6.82
C PHE A 38 -1.60 2.95 5.51
N ALA A 39 -2.88 3.37 5.48
CA ALA A 39 -3.47 3.98 4.29
C ALA A 39 -2.74 5.26 3.89
N MET A 40 -2.38 6.09 4.87
CA MET A 40 -1.66 7.33 4.62
C MET A 40 -0.25 7.11 4.10
N GLN A 41 0.49 6.15 4.66
CA GLN A 41 1.83 5.82 4.18
C GLN A 41 1.80 5.34 2.73
N SER A 42 0.83 4.48 2.38
CA SER A 42 0.63 4.03 1.00
C SER A 42 0.33 5.19 0.05
N LEU A 43 -0.53 6.14 0.45
CA LEU A 43 -0.90 7.30 -0.38
C LEU A 43 0.27 8.29 -0.55
N ILE A 44 0.99 8.60 0.52
CA ILE A 44 2.16 9.50 0.48
C ILE A 44 3.28 8.93 -0.38
N ASN A 45 3.51 7.62 -0.30
CA ASN A 45 4.51 6.98 -1.15
C ASN A 45 4.07 6.97 -2.62
N ALA A 46 2.79 6.67 -2.89
CA ALA A 46 2.25 6.72 -4.24
C ALA A 46 2.31 8.14 -4.84
N SER A 47 2.09 9.20 -4.04
CA SER A 47 2.20 10.58 -4.55
C SER A 47 3.64 10.93 -4.93
N LYS A 48 4.64 10.49 -4.15
CA LYS A 48 6.05 10.72 -4.46
C LYS A 48 6.49 10.05 -5.76
N GLU A 49 5.94 8.88 -6.08
CA GLU A 49 6.23 8.19 -7.35
C GLU A 49 5.55 8.86 -8.55
N ALA A 50 4.44 9.58 -8.35
CA ALA A 50 3.76 10.32 -9.41
C ALA A 50 4.39 11.68 -9.74
N GLU A 51 5.23 12.22 -8.86
CA GLU A 51 5.94 13.49 -9.04
C GLU A 51 7.28 13.34 -9.81
N VAL A 52 7.65 12.13 -10.22
CA VAL A 52 8.88 11.79 -10.96
C VAL A 52 8.54 11.28 -12.35
#